data_AF-A0ABD0RJW8-F1
#
_entry.id   AF-A0ABD0RJW8-F1
#
_cell.length_a   1.000
_cell.length_b   1.000
_cell.length_c   1.000
_cell.angle_alpha   90.00
_cell.angle_beta   90.00
_cell.angle_gamma   90.00
#
_symmetry.space_group_name_H-M   'P 1'
#
loop_
_entity.id
_entity.type
_entity.pdbx_description
1 polymer ?
#
loop_
_entity_poly.entity_id
_entity_poly.type
_entity_poly.pdbx_seq_one_letter_code
_entity_poly.pdbx_strand_id
1 'polypeptide(L)'
;ITKYSIESHESCAEVEVVQTFIQKLLMMNYRARNIKTKETDEQDQIQQRVTDLSEDEIDIFDDILKNISLLESRTSRSNLIHPMDVQMAVFHCTDGFLKQLMVIKLSQCQYALPLLVPDPITQQIEFPLWTFRQINKSWKMRNTSNEIISQTQPIYKAETPMVSFFSFGSVSLSKSHLMNSLINEKHNTFFHRNCPGSSRTRVLMDGVVEIAWFCPSGTYNDKFTDCVAFCNLHGDAGDHEKQLQILTEMASVNVVLLPRLDRIDKHAVKIQNMYKDRKPLICLFTEDEFTVMEMRKGKYKI
;
A
#
# COMPACT_ATOMS: atom_id res chain seq x y z
N ILE A 1 13.14 24.56 -29.52
CA ILE A 1 13.82 24.42 -28.21
C ILE A 1 13.26 25.50 -27.31
N THR A 2 12.45 25.14 -26.32
CA THR A 2 12.24 25.97 -25.13
C THR A 2 12.06 25.02 -23.95
N LYS A 3 12.88 25.26 -22.95
CA LYS A 3 13.45 24.32 -21.99
C LYS A 3 12.92 24.72 -20.62
N TYR A 4 11.75 24.20 -20.24
CA TYR A 4 11.25 24.28 -18.86
C TYR A 4 10.53 22.98 -18.50
N SER A 5 11.28 21.88 -18.65
CA SER A 5 11.20 20.79 -17.68
C SER A 5 12.14 21.21 -16.55
N ILE A 6 11.58 21.64 -15.44
CA ILE A 6 12.33 21.83 -14.20
C ILE A 6 11.61 20.98 -13.16
N GLU A 7 12.27 19.89 -12.82
CA GLU A 7 12.02 19.05 -11.66
C GLU A 7 11.83 19.95 -10.43
N SER A 8 10.64 19.92 -9.80
CA SER A 8 10.47 20.54 -8.49
C SER A 8 11.21 19.69 -7.44
N HIS A 9 12.49 20.02 -7.28
CA HIS A 9 13.29 19.65 -6.11
C HIS A 9 12.90 20.57 -4.95
N GLU A 10 11.69 20.41 -4.43
CA GLU A 10 11.28 21.03 -3.18
C GLU A 10 11.49 20.04 -2.03
N SER A 11 12.36 20.45 -1.13
CA SER A 11 12.67 19.77 0.12
C SER A 11 11.69 20.20 1.21
N CYS A 12 11.17 19.25 1.98
CA CYS A 12 10.22 19.52 3.05
C CYS A 12 10.76 19.22 4.45
N ALA A 13 10.50 20.12 5.41
CA ALA A 13 10.47 19.82 6.84
C ALA A 13 9.34 18.79 7.16
N GLU A 14 9.36 18.11 8.31
CA GLU A 14 8.45 16.98 8.63
C GLU A 14 6.95 17.33 8.45
N VAL A 15 6.48 18.45 8.99
CA VAL A 15 5.17 19.07 8.69
C VAL A 15 4.90 19.16 7.20
N GLU A 16 5.85 19.72 6.47
CA GLU A 16 5.71 20.02 5.05
C GLU A 16 5.61 18.72 4.24
N VAL A 17 6.12 17.59 4.76
CA VAL A 17 5.95 16.26 4.14
C VAL A 17 4.50 15.82 4.14
N VAL A 18 3.79 16.00 5.27
CA VAL A 18 2.35 15.69 5.37
C VAL A 18 1.54 16.57 4.42
N GLN A 19 1.81 17.87 4.42
CA GLN A 19 1.10 18.82 3.56
C GLN A 19 1.36 18.52 2.08
N THR A 20 2.62 18.30 1.72
CA THR A 20 3.02 17.93 0.36
C THR A 20 2.39 16.62 -0.08
N PHE A 21 2.27 15.64 0.82
CA PHE A 21 1.61 14.37 0.53
C PHE A 21 0.13 14.60 0.19
N ILE A 22 -0.60 15.32 1.05
CA ILE A 22 -2.02 15.61 0.85
C ILE A 22 -2.23 16.41 -0.44
N GLN A 23 -1.48 17.50 -0.64
CA GLN A 23 -1.58 18.33 -1.84
C GLN A 23 -1.32 17.50 -3.12
N LYS A 24 -0.22 16.73 -3.16
CA LYS A 24 0.08 15.86 -4.31
C LYS A 24 -1.00 14.82 -4.54
N LEU A 25 -1.54 14.23 -3.49
CA LEU A 25 -2.62 13.23 -3.58
C LEU A 25 -3.90 13.85 -4.14
N LEU A 26 -4.29 15.03 -3.65
CA LEU A 26 -5.48 15.76 -4.11
C LEU A 26 -5.37 16.19 -5.58
N MET A 27 -4.16 16.61 -5.99
CA MET A 27 -3.79 16.96 -7.37
C MET A 27 -3.59 15.74 -8.28
N MET A 28 -3.93 14.52 -7.83
CA MET A 28 -3.83 13.31 -8.64
C MET A 28 -2.41 12.98 -9.12
N ASN A 29 -1.40 13.39 -8.35
CA ASN A 29 -0.01 13.09 -8.67
C ASN A 29 0.31 11.64 -8.29
N TYR A 30 0.48 10.77 -9.28
CA TYR A 30 0.87 9.35 -9.10
C TYR A 30 2.27 9.16 -8.48
N ARG A 31 3.00 10.26 -8.19
CA ARG A 31 4.25 10.27 -7.42
C ARG A 31 4.06 10.85 -6.01
N ALA A 32 2.83 10.98 -5.51
CA ALA A 32 2.54 11.54 -4.19
C ALA A 32 3.31 10.86 -3.04
N ARG A 33 3.61 9.55 -3.15
CA ARG A 33 4.42 8.81 -2.16
C ARG A 33 5.93 9.04 -2.28
N ASN A 34 6.41 9.67 -3.36
CA ASN A 34 7.83 9.96 -3.58
C ASN A 34 8.16 11.36 -3.07
N ILE A 35 8.20 11.52 -1.75
CA ILE A 35 8.62 12.77 -1.10
C ILE A 35 10.02 12.55 -0.53
N LYS A 36 10.95 13.45 -0.84
CA LYS A 36 12.32 13.40 -0.32
C LYS A 36 12.40 14.30 0.90
N THR A 37 12.62 13.72 2.08
CA THR A 37 13.00 14.45 3.30
C THR A 37 14.48 14.81 3.22
N LYS A 38 14.86 16.05 3.56
CA LYS A 38 16.29 16.43 3.65
C LYS A 38 16.91 15.78 4.89
N GLU A 39 18.10 15.21 4.73
CA GLU A 39 19.06 15.17 5.82
C GLU A 39 19.58 16.60 5.98
N THR A 40 19.38 17.20 7.14
CA THR A 40 19.92 18.54 7.43
C THR A 40 21.41 18.37 7.72
N ASP A 41 22.26 18.54 6.72
CA ASP A 41 23.62 19.00 6.97
C ASP A 41 23.46 20.43 7.52
N GLU A 42 23.59 20.56 8.84
CA GLU A 42 23.61 21.83 9.54
C GLU A 42 24.81 22.65 9.07
N GLN A 43 24.62 23.53 8.08
CA GLN A 43 25.29 24.81 8.01
C GLN A 43 24.62 25.71 6.95
N ASP A 44 24.34 26.94 7.39
CA ASP A 44 24.12 28.14 6.57
C ASP A 44 22.80 28.25 5.81
N GLN A 45 21.78 28.83 6.47
CA GLN A 45 21.36 30.21 6.22
C GLN A 45 19.99 30.48 6.86
N ILE A 46 20.02 30.95 8.12
CA ILE A 46 18.94 31.80 8.63
C ILE A 46 19.17 33.16 7.99
N GLN A 47 18.40 33.51 6.97
CA GLN A 47 18.12 34.92 6.66
C GLN A 47 16.92 35.08 5.73
N GLN A 48 15.90 35.73 6.30
CA GLN A 48 14.97 36.65 5.64
C GLN A 48 14.05 36.08 4.53
N ARG A 49 12.76 36.03 4.85
CA ARG A 49 11.76 36.94 4.25
C ARG A 49 10.42 36.80 4.97
N VAL A 50 10.11 37.82 5.76
CA VAL A 50 8.74 38.25 6.03
C VAL A 50 8.35 39.11 4.84
N THR A 51 7.38 38.70 4.02
CA THR A 51 6.62 39.63 3.16
C THR A 51 5.27 39.02 2.76
N ASP A 52 4.22 39.60 3.32
CA ASP A 52 2.90 39.93 2.77
C ASP A 52 2.28 39.00 1.72
N LEU A 53 1.16 38.36 2.08
CA LEU A 53 0.18 37.87 1.13
C LEU A 53 -1.21 38.38 1.50
N SER A 54 -1.82 39.01 0.50
CA SER A 54 -3.16 39.58 0.45
C SER A 54 -4.25 38.54 0.74
N GLU A 55 -5.31 39.00 1.39
CA GLU A 55 -6.58 38.29 1.56
C GLU A 55 -7.23 38.10 0.19
N ASP A 56 -7.26 36.88 -0.35
CA ASP A 56 -8.31 36.42 -1.27
C ASP A 56 -8.32 34.89 -1.33
N GLU A 57 -9.51 34.32 -1.11
CA GLU A 57 -9.89 32.89 -1.12
C GLU A 57 -9.03 31.93 -0.25
N ILE A 58 -9.26 31.98 1.06
CA ILE A 58 -8.78 30.95 2.00
C ILE A 58 -9.49 29.63 1.67
N ASP A 59 -8.77 28.68 1.07
CA ASP A 59 -9.22 27.29 0.95
C ASP A 59 -9.31 26.68 2.36
N ILE A 60 -10.43 26.01 2.67
CA ILE A 60 -10.62 25.27 3.92
C ILE A 60 -9.46 24.29 4.15
N PHE A 61 -8.90 23.76 3.06
CA PHE A 61 -7.72 22.91 3.12
C PHE A 61 -6.48 23.67 3.61
N ASP A 62 -6.21 24.88 3.13
CA ASP A 62 -5.04 25.66 3.57
C ASP A 62 -5.10 26.02 5.05
N ASP A 63 -6.30 26.28 5.58
CA ASP A 63 -6.49 26.60 7.00
C ASP A 63 -6.31 25.36 7.91
N ILE A 64 -6.78 24.20 7.47
CA ILE A 64 -6.49 22.92 8.15
C ILE A 64 -4.99 22.61 8.10
N LEU A 65 -4.34 22.84 6.96
CA LEU A 65 -2.91 22.59 6.76
C LEU A 65 -2.05 23.49 7.66
N LYS A 66 -2.42 24.77 7.84
CA LYS A 66 -1.72 25.72 8.70
C LYS A 66 -1.73 25.32 10.18
N ASN A 67 -2.83 24.72 10.64
CA ASN A 67 -2.99 24.27 12.02
C ASN A 67 -2.09 23.06 12.36
N ILE A 68 -1.86 22.16 11.39
CA ILE A 68 -0.96 21.02 11.56
C ILE A 68 0.49 21.50 11.71
N SER A 69 0.90 22.54 10.99
CA SER A 69 2.26 23.10 11.06
C SER A 69 2.67 23.68 12.40
N LEU A 70 1.71 24.21 13.16
CA LEU A 70 1.99 24.88 14.44
C LEU A 70 2.33 23.89 15.57
N LEU A 71 1.98 22.61 15.42
CA LEU A 71 2.15 21.58 16.46
C LEU A 71 3.58 21.01 16.55
N GLU A 72 4.41 21.15 15.51
CA GLU A 72 5.68 20.41 15.39
C GLU A 72 6.95 21.19 15.78
N SER A 73 6.86 22.41 16.32
CA SER A 73 8.06 23.19 16.73
C SER A 73 8.86 22.58 17.90
N ARG A 74 8.60 21.32 18.29
CA ARG A 74 9.20 20.67 19.47
C ARG A 74 9.50 19.18 19.27
N THR A 75 10.41 18.82 18.36
CA THR A 75 11.35 17.69 18.57
C THR A 75 12.27 17.50 17.36
N SER A 76 13.58 17.60 17.56
CA SER A 76 14.60 17.30 16.55
C SER A 76 15.28 15.96 16.84
N ARG A 77 15.20 15.02 15.89
CA ARG A 77 16.18 13.96 15.60
C ARG A 77 15.77 13.25 14.31
N SER A 78 16.52 13.46 13.23
CA SER A 78 16.20 13.02 11.87
C SER A 78 16.36 11.51 11.68
N ASN A 79 15.29 10.76 11.94
CA ASN A 79 15.10 9.46 11.29
C ASN A 79 14.32 9.71 10.01
N LEU A 80 14.81 9.24 8.85
CA LEU A 80 14.08 9.31 7.59
C LEU A 80 12.69 8.68 7.74
N ILE A 81 11.66 9.52 7.76
CA ILE A 81 10.27 9.11 7.89
C ILE A 81 9.88 8.28 6.66
N HIS A 82 9.36 7.08 6.89
CA HIS A 82 8.90 6.23 5.80
C HIS A 82 7.66 6.89 5.13
N PRO A 83 7.61 7.06 3.80
CA PRO A 83 6.51 7.75 3.13
C PRO A 83 5.12 7.12 3.39
N MET A 84 5.08 5.81 3.58
CA MET A 84 3.85 5.12 3.96
C MET A 84 3.41 5.41 5.39
N ASP A 85 4.34 5.71 6.31
CA ASP A 85 3.97 6.15 7.66
C ASP A 85 3.36 7.54 7.62
N VAL A 86 3.81 8.43 6.72
CA VAL A 86 3.15 9.73 6.48
C VAL A 86 1.72 9.51 6.01
N GLN A 87 1.51 8.63 5.02
CA GLN A 87 0.16 8.29 4.55
C GLN A 87 -0.73 7.79 5.70
N MET A 88 -0.21 6.88 6.53
CA MET A 88 -0.98 6.31 7.63
C MET A 88 -1.20 7.29 8.78
N ALA A 89 -0.24 8.17 9.08
CA ALA A 89 -0.41 9.24 10.07
C ALA A 89 -1.58 10.15 9.68
N VAL A 90 -1.63 10.61 8.42
CA VAL A 90 -2.77 11.37 7.91
C VAL A 90 -4.05 10.54 7.98
N PHE A 91 -4.00 9.26 7.59
CA PHE A 91 -5.18 8.41 7.64
C PHE A 91 -5.74 8.25 9.07
N HIS A 92 -4.88 8.12 10.09
CA HIS A 92 -5.31 8.00 11.48
C HIS A 92 -5.83 9.30 12.08
N CYS A 93 -5.25 10.44 11.69
CA CYS A 93 -5.61 11.76 12.24
C CYS A 93 -6.83 12.41 11.57
N THR A 94 -7.42 11.77 10.57
CA THR A 94 -8.51 12.35 9.77
C THR A 94 -9.86 11.71 10.07
N ASP A 95 -10.91 12.50 9.88
CA ASP A 95 -12.30 12.03 10.04
C ASP A 95 -12.71 11.07 8.90
N GLY A 96 -13.91 10.49 9.02
CA GLY A 96 -14.42 9.54 8.04
C GLY A 96 -14.60 10.11 6.61
N PHE A 97 -14.87 11.41 6.47
CA PHE A 97 -15.04 12.05 5.17
C PHE A 97 -13.70 12.22 4.47
N LEU A 98 -12.70 12.73 5.19
CA LEU A 98 -11.37 12.92 4.65
C LEU A 98 -10.66 11.57 4.41
N LYS A 99 -10.85 10.57 5.28
CA LYS A 99 -10.45 9.18 5.01
C LYS A 99 -11.03 8.66 3.69
N GLN A 100 -12.33 8.89 3.45
CA GLN A 100 -12.97 8.49 2.19
C GLN A 100 -12.38 9.23 0.98
N LEU A 101 -12.17 10.54 1.08
CA LEU A 101 -11.53 11.32 0.02
C LEU A 101 -10.12 10.82 -0.29
N MET A 102 -9.31 10.56 0.73
CA MET A 102 -7.97 10.00 0.57
C MET A 102 -8.01 8.66 -0.17
N VAL A 103 -8.88 7.73 0.24
CA VAL A 103 -8.99 6.41 -0.39
C VAL A 103 -9.45 6.51 -1.85
N ILE A 104 -10.37 7.43 -2.17
CA ILE A 104 -10.75 7.72 -3.57
C ILE A 104 -9.53 8.18 -4.37
N LYS A 105 -8.78 9.15 -3.85
CA LYS A 105 -7.60 9.70 -4.53
C LYS A 105 -6.48 8.67 -4.68
N LEU A 106 -6.24 7.84 -3.66
CA LEU A 106 -5.30 6.72 -3.73
C LEU A 106 -5.69 5.74 -4.85
N SER A 107 -6.98 5.40 -4.96
CA SER A 107 -7.49 4.51 -6.01
C SER A 107 -7.33 5.09 -7.41
N GLN A 108 -7.59 6.38 -7.57
CA GLN A 108 -7.42 7.09 -8.84
C GLN A 108 -5.93 7.19 -9.22
N CYS A 109 -5.02 7.29 -8.25
CA CYS A 109 -3.56 7.21 -8.44
C CYS A 109 -3.04 5.77 -8.64
N GLN A 110 -3.92 4.78 -8.76
CA GLN A 110 -3.57 3.35 -8.91
C GLN A 110 -2.73 2.78 -7.75
N TYR A 111 -2.84 3.37 -6.57
CA TYR A 111 -2.24 2.83 -5.35
C TYR A 111 -3.13 1.79 -4.68
N ALA A 112 -2.51 0.94 -3.89
CA ALA A 112 -3.21 0.06 -2.98
C ALA A 112 -3.87 0.85 -1.83
N LEU A 113 -4.99 0.34 -1.34
CA LEU A 113 -5.87 1.01 -0.39
C LEU A 113 -5.80 0.33 0.98
N PRO A 114 -5.86 1.08 2.10
CA PRO A 114 -5.89 0.48 3.43
C PRO A 114 -7.18 -0.34 3.64
N LEU A 115 -7.04 -1.65 3.90
CA LEU A 115 -8.13 -2.59 4.15
C LEU A 115 -8.27 -2.92 5.64
N LEU A 116 -7.17 -3.29 6.29
CA LEU A 116 -7.09 -3.51 7.74
C LEU A 116 -6.09 -2.53 8.32
N VAL A 117 -6.52 -1.72 9.28
CA VAL A 117 -5.69 -0.66 9.86
C VAL A 117 -5.64 -0.86 11.38
N PRO A 118 -4.52 -1.34 11.94
CA PRO A 118 -4.37 -1.43 13.39
C PRO A 118 -4.27 -0.02 13.99
N ASP A 119 -5.01 0.22 15.06
CA ASP A 119 -4.91 1.45 15.83
C ASP A 119 -3.57 1.47 16.60
N PRO A 120 -2.77 2.54 16.47
CA PRO A 120 -1.41 2.56 17.03
C PRO A 120 -1.37 2.50 18.56
N ILE A 121 -2.47 2.85 19.24
CA ILE A 121 -2.54 2.92 20.71
C ILE A 121 -3.21 1.66 21.28
N THR A 122 -4.40 1.34 20.77
CA THR A 122 -5.27 0.28 21.29
C THR A 122 -5.03 -1.08 20.63
N GLN A 123 -4.30 -1.12 19.51
CA GLN A 123 -4.06 -2.34 18.71
C GLN A 123 -5.35 -3.01 18.21
N GLN A 124 -6.48 -2.28 18.22
CA GLN A 124 -7.73 -2.71 17.60
C GLN A 124 -7.63 -2.54 16.09
N ILE A 125 -8.21 -3.47 15.32
CA ILE A 125 -8.13 -3.44 13.86
C ILE A 125 -9.39 -2.73 13.33
N GLU A 126 -9.20 -1.58 12.68
CA GLU A 126 -10.23 -0.87 11.93
C GLU A 126 -10.37 -1.44 10.52
N PHE A 127 -11.62 -1.61 10.08
CA PHE A 127 -11.99 -1.94 8.70
C PHE A 127 -12.66 -0.72 8.05
N PRO A 128 -11.92 0.17 7.36
CA PRO A 128 -12.48 1.37 6.75
C PRO A 128 -13.30 1.09 5.48
N LEU A 129 -14.10 0.02 5.43
CA LEU A 129 -14.87 -0.44 4.26
C LEU A 129 -15.81 0.64 3.69
N TRP A 130 -16.31 1.53 4.54
CA TRP A 130 -17.13 2.66 4.11
C TRP A 130 -16.41 3.58 3.12
N THR A 131 -15.10 3.73 3.25
CA THR A 131 -14.29 4.58 2.36
C THR A 131 -14.28 4.09 0.90
N PHE A 132 -14.61 2.81 0.66
CA PHE A 132 -14.61 2.18 -0.67
C PHE A 132 -15.88 2.46 -1.47
N ARG A 133 -16.93 3.03 -0.86
CA ARG A 133 -18.27 3.16 -1.48
C ARG A 133 -18.30 3.95 -2.79
N GLN A 134 -17.43 4.94 -2.93
CA GLN A 134 -17.38 5.79 -4.13
C GLN A 134 -16.39 5.29 -5.18
N ILE A 135 -15.72 4.16 -4.94
CA ILE A 135 -14.74 3.61 -5.87
C ILE A 135 -15.46 2.68 -6.85
N ASN A 136 -15.49 3.09 -8.11
CA ASN A 136 -15.90 2.24 -9.22
C ASN A 136 -14.67 1.65 -9.89
N LYS A 137 -14.76 0.37 -10.26
CA LYS A 137 -13.78 -0.29 -11.11
C LYS A 137 -14.47 -0.79 -12.36
N SER A 138 -13.74 -0.74 -13.46
CA SER A 138 -14.15 -1.29 -14.74
C SER A 138 -13.15 -2.35 -15.17
N TRP A 139 -13.65 -3.47 -15.67
CA TRP A 139 -12.82 -4.52 -16.26
C TRP A 139 -13.58 -5.18 -17.40
N LYS A 140 -12.84 -5.93 -18.22
CA LYS A 140 -13.40 -6.65 -19.36
C LYS A 140 -13.23 -8.14 -19.16
N MET A 141 -14.30 -8.89 -19.39
CA MET A 141 -14.34 -10.34 -19.27
C MET A 141 -14.87 -10.97 -20.56
N ARG A 142 -14.60 -12.26 -20.76
CA ARG A 142 -15.15 -13.03 -21.88
C ARG A 142 -16.37 -13.81 -21.42
N ASN A 143 -17.48 -13.69 -22.14
CA ASN A 143 -18.67 -14.48 -21.87
C ASN A 143 -18.52 -15.91 -22.41
N THR A 144 -19.54 -16.75 -22.19
CA THR A 144 -19.60 -18.13 -22.70
C THR A 144 -19.51 -18.22 -24.23
N SER A 145 -19.90 -17.15 -24.95
CA SER A 145 -19.80 -17.02 -26.41
C SER A 145 -18.47 -16.44 -26.89
N ASN A 146 -17.49 -16.27 -25.99
CA ASN A 146 -16.16 -15.68 -26.24
C ASN A 146 -16.16 -14.21 -26.69
N GLU A 147 -17.23 -13.47 -26.42
CA GLU A 147 -17.35 -12.04 -26.67
C GLU A 147 -16.82 -11.24 -25.48
N ILE A 148 -16.18 -10.10 -25.75
CA ILE A 148 -15.65 -9.21 -24.71
C ILE A 148 -16.79 -8.34 -24.17
N ILE A 149 -17.11 -8.50 -22.89
CA ILE A 149 -18.08 -7.68 -22.17
C ILE A 149 -17.31 -6.76 -21.22
N SER A 150 -17.71 -5.49 -21.14
CA SER A 150 -17.21 -4.55 -20.14
C SER A 150 -18.15 -4.53 -18.94
N GLN A 151 -17.60 -4.72 -17.74
CA GLN A 151 -18.30 -4.57 -16.48
C GLN A 151 -17.79 -3.33 -15.76
N THR A 152 -18.70 -2.49 -15.26
CA THR A 152 -18.38 -1.35 -14.41
C THR A 152 -19.30 -1.38 -13.21
N GLN A 153 -18.75 -1.46 -12.01
CA GLN A 153 -19.55 -1.43 -10.79
C GLN A 153 -18.74 -0.88 -9.60
N PRO A 154 -19.44 -0.45 -8.54
CA PRO A 154 -18.78 -0.11 -7.29
C PRO A 154 -18.01 -1.32 -6.74
N ILE A 155 -16.77 -1.11 -6.32
CA ILE A 155 -15.87 -2.20 -5.93
C ILE A 155 -16.39 -2.99 -4.71
N TYR A 156 -17.12 -2.34 -3.82
CA TYR A 156 -17.75 -2.99 -2.66
C TYR A 156 -18.89 -3.95 -3.04
N LYS A 157 -19.42 -3.88 -4.26
CA LYS A 157 -20.40 -4.83 -4.81
C LYS A 157 -19.76 -5.94 -5.63
N ALA A 158 -18.46 -5.85 -5.91
CA ALA A 158 -17.77 -6.80 -6.74
C ALA A 158 -17.35 -8.03 -5.94
N GLU A 159 -17.90 -9.17 -6.30
CA GLU A 159 -17.41 -10.47 -5.84
C GLU A 159 -16.13 -10.79 -6.61
N THR A 160 -14.99 -10.65 -5.95
CA THR A 160 -13.68 -10.89 -6.55
C THR A 160 -12.94 -11.96 -5.75
N PRO A 161 -12.31 -12.96 -6.39
CA PRO A 161 -11.42 -13.86 -5.69
C PRO A 161 -10.29 -13.06 -5.03
N MET A 162 -9.97 -13.40 -3.79
CA MET A 162 -8.95 -12.70 -3.01
C MET A 162 -7.68 -13.55 -2.90
N VAL A 163 -6.53 -12.96 -3.24
CA VAL A 163 -5.21 -13.54 -3.05
C VAL A 163 -4.50 -12.76 -1.95
N SER A 164 -4.24 -13.41 -0.82
CA SER A 164 -3.58 -12.79 0.33
C SER A 164 -2.10 -13.17 0.38
N PHE A 165 -1.23 -12.16 0.48
CA PHE A 165 0.21 -12.32 0.53
C PHE A 165 0.78 -12.03 1.92
N PHE A 166 1.57 -12.97 2.42
CA PHE A 166 2.22 -12.95 3.73
C PHE A 166 3.74 -13.08 3.58
N SER A 167 4.46 -12.54 4.54
CA SER A 167 5.90 -12.77 4.70
C SER A 167 6.12 -13.23 6.13
N PHE A 168 6.88 -14.30 6.33
CA PHE A 168 7.38 -14.67 7.65
C PHE A 168 8.88 -14.46 7.66
N GLY A 169 9.43 -13.91 8.74
CA GLY A 169 10.85 -13.59 8.86
C GLY A 169 11.36 -12.59 7.82
N SER A 170 12.69 -12.48 7.76
CA SER A 170 13.37 -11.62 6.80
C SER A 170 13.60 -12.36 5.49
N VAL A 171 12.93 -11.92 4.41
CA VAL A 171 13.05 -12.51 3.08
C VAL A 171 13.81 -11.59 2.12
N SER A 172 14.68 -12.18 1.30
CA SER A 172 15.44 -11.45 0.29
C SER A 172 14.57 -11.02 -0.89
N LEU A 173 13.35 -11.55 -1.07
CA LEU A 173 12.39 -11.16 -2.13
C LEU A 173 11.39 -10.12 -1.61
N SER A 174 11.08 -9.10 -2.40
CA SER A 174 10.10 -8.07 -2.01
C SER A 174 8.70 -8.51 -2.39
N LYS A 175 7.91 -8.91 -1.40
CA LYS A 175 6.49 -9.27 -1.55
C LYS A 175 5.68 -8.26 -2.38
N SER A 176 5.71 -6.98 -1.99
CA SER A 176 4.99 -5.91 -2.71
C SER A 176 5.44 -5.77 -4.17
N HIS A 177 6.73 -6.05 -4.45
CA HIS A 177 7.26 -5.95 -5.82
C HIS A 177 6.74 -7.10 -6.69
N LEU A 178 6.73 -8.33 -6.15
CA LEU A 178 6.12 -9.48 -6.81
C LEU A 178 4.63 -9.23 -7.11
N MET A 179 3.89 -8.69 -6.14
CA MET A 179 2.47 -8.36 -6.33
C MET A 179 2.27 -7.29 -7.41
N ASN A 180 3.12 -6.26 -7.46
CA ASN A 180 3.06 -5.26 -8.52
C ASN A 180 3.28 -5.89 -9.89
N SER A 181 4.23 -6.83 -10.02
CA SER A 181 4.39 -7.57 -11.28
C SER A 181 3.11 -8.30 -11.67
N LEU A 182 2.34 -8.87 -10.73
CA LEU A 182 1.07 -9.54 -11.04
C LEU A 182 -0.07 -8.59 -11.43
N ILE A 183 -0.09 -7.37 -10.89
CA ILE A 183 -1.17 -6.40 -11.13
C ILE A 183 -0.87 -5.50 -12.32
N ASN A 184 0.28 -4.81 -12.28
CA ASN A 184 0.70 -3.87 -13.30
C ASN A 184 2.21 -3.63 -13.22
N GLU A 185 2.97 -4.20 -14.16
CA GLU A 185 4.43 -4.05 -14.21
C GLU A 185 4.90 -2.60 -14.41
N LYS A 186 4.02 -1.71 -14.90
CA LYS A 186 4.37 -0.32 -15.20
C LYS A 186 4.17 0.62 -14.01
N HIS A 187 3.50 0.17 -12.94
CA HIS A 187 3.15 1.03 -11.82
C HIS A 187 3.32 0.33 -10.47
N ASN A 188 3.89 1.06 -9.50
CA ASN A 188 4.05 0.55 -8.14
C ASN A 188 2.77 0.74 -7.33
N THR A 189 1.78 -0.12 -7.55
CA THR A 189 0.51 -0.10 -6.81
C THR A 189 0.72 -0.30 -5.31
N PHE A 190 1.44 -1.35 -4.92
CA PHE A 190 1.95 -1.53 -3.56
C PHE A 190 3.31 -0.86 -3.43
N PHE A 191 3.51 -0.10 -2.36
CA PHE A 191 4.82 0.45 -2.05
C PHE A 191 5.79 -0.70 -1.67
N HIS A 192 6.97 -0.71 -2.28
CA HIS A 192 7.96 -1.76 -2.10
C HIS A 192 9.33 -1.19 -1.71
N ARG A 193 10.23 -2.06 -1.22
CA ARG A 193 11.51 -1.63 -0.64
C ARG A 193 12.50 -0.97 -1.61
N ASN A 194 12.26 -1.08 -2.92
CA ASN A 194 13.10 -0.41 -3.93
C ASN A 194 12.45 0.90 -4.42
N CYS A 195 11.30 1.31 -3.86
CA CYS A 195 10.73 2.62 -4.13
C CYS A 195 11.60 3.73 -3.50
N PRO A 196 11.67 4.92 -4.12
CA PRO A 196 12.34 6.07 -3.52
C PRO A 196 11.77 6.41 -2.15
N GLY A 197 12.64 6.71 -1.18
CA GLY A 197 12.25 7.02 0.20
C GLY A 197 11.87 5.80 1.03
N SER A 198 11.97 4.57 0.51
CA SER A 198 11.76 3.40 1.35
C SER A 198 12.85 3.29 2.42
N SER A 199 12.43 3.04 3.65
CA SER A 199 13.30 2.74 4.79
C SER A 199 12.92 1.38 5.41
N ARG A 200 13.85 0.81 6.18
CA ARG A 200 13.60 -0.44 6.93
C ARG A 200 12.73 -0.22 8.16
N THR A 201 12.78 0.98 8.72
CA THR A 201 12.02 1.38 9.90
C THR A 201 10.65 1.88 9.47
N ARG A 202 9.60 1.18 9.88
CA ARG A 202 8.20 1.55 9.68
C ARG A 202 7.51 1.48 11.03
N VAL A 203 6.68 2.47 11.34
CA VAL A 203 5.99 2.55 12.63
C VAL A 203 4.50 2.33 12.45
N LEU A 204 3.88 3.02 11.49
CA LEU A 204 2.43 3.01 11.31
C LEU A 204 1.98 2.03 10.22
N MET A 205 2.88 1.69 9.29
CA MET A 205 2.57 0.73 8.23
C MET A 205 2.66 -0.74 8.69
N ASP A 206 3.32 -1.02 9.82
CA ASP A 206 3.46 -2.40 10.30
C ASP A 206 2.10 -2.97 10.76
N GLY A 207 1.74 -4.15 10.27
CA GLY A 207 0.44 -4.77 10.53
C GLY A 207 -0.73 -4.21 9.72
N VAL A 208 -0.54 -3.15 8.92
CA VAL A 208 -1.55 -2.66 7.97
C VAL A 208 -1.68 -3.65 6.82
N VAL A 209 -2.91 -3.94 6.42
CA VAL A 209 -3.19 -4.67 5.17
C VAL A 209 -3.63 -3.68 4.10
N GLU A 210 -2.94 -3.66 2.98
CA GLU A 210 -3.40 -2.96 1.77
C GLU A 210 -4.11 -3.93 0.81
N ILE A 211 -5.09 -3.42 0.04
CA ILE A 211 -5.79 -4.13 -1.03
C ILE A 211 -5.66 -3.39 -2.37
N ALA A 212 -5.50 -4.13 -3.45
CA ALA A 212 -5.60 -3.63 -4.82
C ALA A 212 -6.26 -4.68 -5.72
N TRP A 213 -6.62 -4.29 -6.94
CA TRP A 213 -7.27 -5.19 -7.90
C TRP A 213 -6.50 -5.24 -9.20
N PHE A 214 -6.35 -6.44 -9.75
CA PHE A 214 -6.09 -6.62 -11.16
C PHE A 214 -7.43 -6.56 -11.90
N CYS A 215 -7.57 -5.63 -12.83
CA CYS A 215 -8.75 -5.49 -13.69
C CYS A 215 -8.36 -5.86 -15.12
N PRO A 216 -8.83 -6.99 -15.68
CA PRO A 216 -8.47 -7.39 -17.04
C PRO A 216 -8.93 -6.39 -18.11
N SER A 217 -8.16 -6.32 -19.19
CA SER A 217 -8.40 -5.49 -20.37
C SER A 217 -9.18 -6.22 -21.49
N GLY A 218 -9.45 -7.52 -21.32
CA GLY A 218 -10.08 -8.41 -22.30
C GLY A 218 -9.11 -8.96 -23.35
N THR A 219 -7.81 -8.72 -23.19
CA THR A 219 -6.78 -9.17 -24.13
C THR A 219 -6.23 -10.54 -23.76
N TYR A 220 -5.65 -11.26 -24.72
CA TYR A 220 -5.02 -12.55 -24.45
C TYR A 220 -3.75 -12.46 -23.57
N ASN A 221 -3.24 -11.24 -23.37
CA ASN A 221 -2.07 -10.98 -22.52
C ASN A 221 -2.46 -10.72 -21.06
N ASP A 222 -3.76 -10.65 -20.73
CA ASP A 222 -4.20 -10.49 -19.35
C ASP A 222 -3.83 -11.73 -18.52
N LYS A 223 -3.29 -11.49 -17.32
CA LYS A 223 -2.83 -12.56 -16.41
C LYS A 223 -3.99 -13.35 -15.79
N PHE A 224 -5.15 -12.72 -15.68
CA PHE A 224 -6.36 -13.30 -15.12
C PHE A 224 -7.55 -12.99 -16.03
N THR A 225 -8.51 -13.92 -16.11
CA THR A 225 -9.71 -13.78 -16.95
C THR A 225 -10.80 -12.92 -16.32
N ASP A 226 -10.70 -12.66 -15.01
CA ASP A 226 -11.64 -11.85 -14.24
C ASP A 226 -10.89 -10.94 -13.27
N CYS A 227 -11.61 -10.03 -12.62
CA CYS A 227 -11.06 -9.12 -11.62
C CYS A 227 -10.62 -9.88 -10.37
N VAL A 228 -9.37 -9.68 -9.94
CA VAL A 228 -8.78 -10.38 -8.78
C VAL A 228 -8.32 -9.37 -7.74
N ALA A 229 -8.75 -9.56 -6.49
CA ALA A 229 -8.29 -8.77 -5.36
C ALA A 229 -6.97 -9.33 -4.80
N PHE A 230 -6.03 -8.45 -4.52
CA PHE A 230 -4.74 -8.78 -3.93
C PHE A 230 -4.60 -8.04 -2.60
N CYS A 231 -4.33 -8.78 -1.53
CA CYS A 231 -4.12 -8.24 -0.19
C CYS A 231 -2.68 -8.42 0.25
N ASN A 232 -2.10 -7.38 0.83
CA ASN A 232 -0.72 -7.34 1.28
C ASN A 232 -0.64 -6.97 2.76
N LEU A 233 -0.32 -7.93 3.64
CA LEU A 233 -0.09 -7.68 5.06
C LEU A 233 1.32 -7.10 5.30
N HIS A 234 1.47 -5.81 5.57
CA HIS A 234 2.79 -5.25 5.87
C HIS A 234 3.32 -5.77 7.21
N GLY A 235 4.63 -6.00 7.28
CA GLY A 235 5.28 -6.62 8.43
C GLY A 235 5.45 -8.14 8.33
N ASP A 236 5.95 -8.72 9.42
CA ASP A 236 6.02 -10.16 9.62
C ASP A 236 4.65 -10.70 10.03
N ALA A 237 4.07 -11.59 9.22
CA ALA A 237 2.76 -12.17 9.48
C ALA A 237 2.70 -12.97 10.79
N GLY A 238 3.86 -13.42 11.30
CA GLY A 238 3.96 -14.09 12.57
C GLY A 238 3.72 -13.21 13.78
N ASP A 239 3.97 -11.90 13.66
CA ASP A 239 3.73 -10.94 14.73
C ASP A 239 2.29 -10.37 14.66
N HIS A 240 1.61 -10.53 13.52
CA HIS A 240 0.28 -9.98 13.22
C HIS A 240 -0.80 -11.06 13.09
N GLU A 241 -1.02 -11.83 14.16
CA GLU A 241 -1.84 -13.05 14.15
C GLU A 241 -3.31 -12.81 13.80
N LYS A 242 -3.91 -11.72 14.31
CA LYS A 242 -5.31 -11.37 14.02
C LYS A 242 -5.51 -11.08 12.53
N GLN A 243 -4.62 -10.28 11.94
CA GLN A 243 -4.64 -9.96 10.52
C GLN A 243 -4.41 -11.20 9.66
N LEU A 244 -3.47 -12.07 10.05
CA LEU A 244 -3.24 -13.35 9.39
C LEU A 244 -4.49 -14.23 9.38
N GLN A 245 -5.18 -14.35 10.52
CA GLN A 245 -6.41 -15.13 10.64
C GLN A 245 -7.51 -14.57 9.73
N ILE A 246 -7.80 -13.27 9.84
CA ILE A 246 -8.80 -12.57 9.03
C ILE A 246 -8.53 -12.81 7.54
N LEU A 247 -7.29 -12.57 7.09
CA LEU A 247 -6.94 -12.71 5.68
C LEU A 247 -7.00 -14.14 5.19
N THR A 248 -6.58 -15.11 6.00
CA THR A 248 -6.65 -16.53 5.64
C THR A 248 -8.11 -16.97 5.51
N GLU A 249 -9.01 -16.45 6.34
CA GLU A 249 -10.44 -16.72 6.28
C GLU A 249 -11.14 -16.04 5.09
N MET A 250 -10.69 -14.86 4.68
CA MET A 250 -11.27 -14.16 3.53
C MET A 250 -10.68 -14.60 2.18
N ALA A 251 -9.43 -15.06 2.15
CA ALA A 251 -8.73 -15.36 0.90
C ALA A 251 -9.30 -16.59 0.17
N SER A 252 -9.28 -16.53 -1.16
CA SER A 252 -9.43 -17.69 -2.04
C SER A 252 -8.09 -18.43 -2.19
N VAL A 253 -6.97 -17.71 -2.19
CA VAL A 253 -5.61 -18.28 -2.27
C VAL A 253 -4.70 -17.54 -1.29
N ASN A 254 -3.90 -18.29 -0.53
CA ASN A 254 -2.87 -17.73 0.32
C ASN A 254 -1.50 -17.90 -0.32
N VAL A 255 -0.70 -16.84 -0.35
CA VAL A 255 0.68 -16.85 -0.83
C VAL A 255 1.58 -16.44 0.33
N VAL A 256 2.57 -17.27 0.62
CA VAL A 256 3.47 -17.07 1.77
C VAL A 256 4.90 -17.04 1.28
N LEU A 257 5.59 -15.94 1.53
CA LEU A 257 7.03 -15.82 1.34
C LEU A 257 7.72 -16.29 2.61
N LEU A 258 8.64 -17.23 2.46
CA LEU A 258 9.38 -17.83 3.55
C LEU A 258 10.89 -17.69 3.32
N PRO A 259 11.67 -17.44 4.38
CA PRO A 259 13.09 -17.75 4.36
C PRO A 259 13.25 -19.28 4.23
N ARG A 260 14.50 -19.73 4.08
CA ARG A 260 14.80 -21.16 4.10
C ARG A 260 14.20 -21.81 5.36
N LEU A 261 13.45 -22.90 5.16
CA LEU A 261 12.78 -23.63 6.24
C LEU A 261 13.81 -24.29 7.17
N ASP A 262 14.14 -23.61 8.26
CA ASP A 262 14.71 -24.27 9.43
C ASP A 262 13.57 -24.80 10.30
N ARG A 263 13.62 -26.08 10.68
CA ARG A 263 12.57 -26.78 11.46
C ARG A 263 12.28 -26.16 12.84
N ILE A 264 13.05 -25.15 13.24
CA ILE A 264 13.01 -24.45 14.53
C ILE A 264 12.23 -23.12 14.40
N ASP A 265 11.68 -22.82 13.22
CA ASP A 265 10.99 -21.56 12.97
C ASP A 265 9.80 -21.36 13.92
N LYS A 266 9.81 -20.23 14.64
CA LYS A 266 8.73 -19.76 15.52
C LYS A 266 7.38 -19.68 14.78
N HIS A 267 7.42 -19.62 13.45
CA HIS A 267 6.24 -19.54 12.58
C HIS A 267 5.76 -20.88 12.01
N ALA A 268 6.47 -21.98 12.26
CA ALA A 268 6.16 -23.29 11.66
C ALA A 268 4.73 -23.76 11.94
N VAL A 269 4.22 -23.52 13.16
CA VAL A 269 2.85 -23.88 13.55
C VAL A 269 1.80 -23.11 12.72
N LYS A 270 2.01 -21.80 12.53
CA LYS A 270 1.10 -20.94 11.75
C LYS A 270 1.06 -21.40 10.29
N ILE A 271 2.22 -21.64 9.69
CA ILE A 271 2.33 -22.16 8.32
C ILE A 271 1.72 -23.55 8.21
N GLN A 272 1.92 -24.43 9.19
CA GLN A 272 1.35 -25.77 9.20
C GLN A 272 -0.19 -25.74 9.27
N ASN A 273 -0.77 -24.79 10.01
CA ASN A 273 -2.22 -24.60 10.07
C ASN A 273 -2.77 -24.18 8.68
N MET A 274 -2.13 -23.21 8.02
CA MET A 274 -2.48 -22.82 6.64
C MET A 274 -2.28 -23.97 5.65
N TYR A 275 -1.25 -24.78 5.86
CA TYR A 275 -0.99 -25.95 5.03
C TYR A 275 -2.13 -26.93 5.17
N LYS A 276 -2.58 -27.26 6.39
CA LYS A 276 -3.69 -28.19 6.69
C LYS A 276 -5.05 -27.70 6.19
N ASP A 277 -5.26 -26.39 6.09
CA ASP A 277 -6.50 -25.79 5.59
C ASP A 277 -6.84 -26.25 4.15
N ARG A 278 -8.13 -26.21 3.78
CA ARG A 278 -8.62 -26.62 2.46
C ARG A 278 -8.26 -25.61 1.35
N LYS A 279 -8.08 -24.34 1.70
CA LYS A 279 -7.79 -23.28 0.73
C LYS A 279 -6.42 -23.46 0.09
N PRO A 280 -6.26 -23.15 -1.20
CA PRO A 280 -4.97 -23.18 -1.85
C PRO A 280 -3.90 -22.36 -1.10
N LEU A 281 -2.68 -22.91 -1.06
CA LEU A 281 -1.51 -22.27 -0.44
C LEU A 281 -0.32 -22.38 -1.39
N ILE A 282 0.34 -21.26 -1.64
CA ILE A 282 1.57 -21.18 -2.42
C ILE A 282 2.68 -20.71 -1.48
N CYS A 283 3.70 -21.54 -1.28
CA CYS A 283 4.89 -21.20 -0.51
C CYS A 283 6.02 -20.84 -1.46
N LEU A 284 6.50 -19.59 -1.37
CA LEU A 284 7.59 -19.06 -2.17
C LEU A 284 8.87 -19.02 -1.34
N PHE A 285 9.92 -19.68 -1.81
CA PHE A 285 11.23 -19.72 -1.16
C PHE A 285 12.23 -18.84 -1.91
N THR A 286 13.12 -18.16 -1.17
CA THR A 286 14.00 -17.15 -1.76
C THR A 286 15.31 -17.67 -2.36
N GLU A 287 15.63 -18.96 -2.19
CA GLU A 287 16.98 -19.50 -2.48
C GLU A 287 17.01 -20.83 -3.27
N ASP A 288 15.86 -21.45 -3.56
CA ASP A 288 15.80 -22.68 -4.35
C ASP A 288 15.71 -22.37 -5.86
N GLU A 289 16.24 -23.25 -6.72
CA GLU A 289 16.01 -23.16 -8.17
C GLU A 289 14.50 -23.13 -8.46
N PHE A 290 14.05 -22.13 -9.24
CA PHE A 290 12.63 -21.86 -9.52
C PHE A 290 11.92 -23.03 -10.20
N THR A 291 11.47 -24.00 -9.41
CA THR A 291 10.72 -25.17 -9.87
C THR A 291 9.41 -25.21 -9.13
N VAL A 292 8.32 -25.03 -9.88
CA VAL A 292 6.97 -25.16 -9.33
C VAL A 292 6.72 -26.64 -9.03
N MET A 293 6.55 -26.96 -7.75
CA MET A 293 6.23 -28.30 -7.28
C MET A 293 4.87 -28.31 -6.56
N GLU A 294 3.95 -29.14 -7.03
CA GLU A 294 2.72 -29.42 -6.29
C GLU A 294 3.02 -30.47 -5.21
N MET A 295 3.01 -30.05 -3.95
CA MET A 295 3.30 -30.92 -2.82
C MET A 295 2.11 -31.85 -2.51
N ARG A 296 0.90 -31.32 -2.70
CA ARG A 296 -0.39 -32.02 -2.65
C ARG A 296 -1.44 -31.14 -3.33
N LYS A 297 -2.62 -31.69 -3.61
CA LYS A 297 -3.71 -30.96 -4.30
C LYS A 297 -3.92 -29.56 -3.73
N GLY A 298 -3.64 -28.54 -4.54
CA GLY A 298 -3.83 -27.12 -4.19
C GLY A 298 -2.75 -26.53 -3.26
N LYS A 299 -1.65 -27.23 -3.01
CA LYS A 299 -0.51 -26.75 -2.21
C LYS A 299 0.74 -26.77 -3.06
N TYR A 300 1.32 -25.60 -3.29
CA TYR A 300 2.44 -25.42 -4.19
C TYR A 300 3.66 -24.91 -3.43
N LYS A 301 4.82 -25.39 -3.82
CA LYS A 301 6.13 -24.86 -3.45
C LYS A 301 6.77 -24.29 -4.72
N ILE A 302 7.32 -23.09 -4.64
CA ILE A 302 8.07 -22.42 -5.71
C ILE A 302 9.38 -21.91 -5.14
#